data_AF-A0A378MUX3-F1
#
_entry.id   AF-A0A378MUX3-F1
#
_cell.length_a   1.000
_cell.length_b   1.000
_cell.length_c   1.000
_cell.angle_alpha   90.00
_cell.angle_beta   90.00
_cell.angle_gamma   90.00
#
_symmetry.space_group_name_H-M   'P 1'
#
loop_
_entity.id
_entity.type
_entity.pdbx_description
1 polymer ?
#
loop_
_entity_poly.entity_id
_entity_poly.type
_entity_poly.pdbx_seq_one_letter_code
_entity_poly.pdbx_strand_id
1 'polypeptide(L)'
;MFTLYQSNQISSLAEMLVKIQQVNPLEDPFEPETILIQSQGMAQWLQMQIAELNGVMGNCDFLYPTTFLWQQYRLLFPELPKENIFERSSLVLADYAVIAELLDTIGVCSAKALFR
;
A
#
# COMPACT_ATOMS: atom_id res chain seq x y z
N MET A 1 -2.53 12.88 16.13
CA MET A 1 -3.98 13.20 16.05
C MET A 1 -4.51 12.57 14.77
N PHE A 2 -5.64 11.87 14.80
CA PHE A 2 -6.29 11.33 13.60
C PHE A 2 -7.50 12.20 13.26
N THR A 3 -7.58 12.70 12.02
CA THR A 3 -8.65 13.60 11.56
C THR A 3 -9.42 12.95 10.41
N LEU A 4 -10.74 12.90 10.52
CA LEU A 4 -11.62 12.37 9.48
C LEU A 4 -12.28 13.51 8.72
N TYR A 5 -12.03 13.58 7.41
CA TYR A 5 -12.71 14.49 6.49
C TYR A 5 -13.72 13.71 5.65
N GLN A 6 -14.93 14.27 5.51
CA GLN A 6 -16.02 13.63 4.76
C GLN A 6 -16.56 14.60 3.70
N SER A 7 -16.85 14.07 2.52
CA SER A 7 -17.46 14.80 1.41
C SER A 7 -18.25 13.82 0.54
N ASN A 8 -19.24 14.33 -0.18
CA ASN A 8 -19.97 13.59 -1.20
C ASN A 8 -19.24 13.58 -2.56
N GLN A 9 -18.27 14.48 -2.75
CA GLN A 9 -17.49 14.63 -3.98
C GLN A 9 -16.01 14.44 -3.68
N ILE A 10 -15.39 13.55 -4.44
CA ILE A 10 -13.96 13.24 -4.29
C ILE A 10 -13.05 14.42 -4.69
N SER A 11 -13.49 15.24 -5.66
CA SER A 11 -12.80 16.48 -6.05
C SER A 11 -12.65 17.44 -4.87
N SER A 12 -13.70 17.62 -4.06
CA SER A 12 -13.63 18.48 -2.88
C SER A 12 -12.67 17.95 -1.81
N LEU A 13 -12.50 16.63 -1.70
CA LEU A 13 -11.48 16.04 -0.80
C LEU A 13 -10.06 16.27 -1.35
N ALA A 14 -9.87 16.19 -2.67
CA ALA A 14 -8.59 16.50 -3.30
C ALA A 14 -8.21 17.98 -3.13
N GLU A 15 -9.16 18.91 -3.29
CA GLU A 15 -8.95 20.33 -2.98
C GLU A 15 -8.59 20.55 -1.51
N MET A 16 -9.24 19.83 -0.61
CA MET A 16 -8.95 19.91 0.82
C MET A 16 -7.55 19.37 1.15
N LEU A 17 -7.14 18.27 0.52
CA LEU A 17 -5.79 17.74 0.63
C LEU A 17 -4.75 18.81 0.24
N VAL A 18 -4.91 19.43 -0.93
CA VAL A 18 -4.02 20.50 -1.40
C VAL A 18 -3.97 21.68 -0.42
N LYS A 19 -5.11 22.10 0.11
CA LYS A 19 -5.16 23.18 1.11
C LYS A 19 -4.41 22.81 2.40
N ILE A 20 -4.50 21.56 2.85
CA ILE A 20 -3.79 21.09 4.04
C ILE A 20 -2.27 21.13 3.80
N GLN A 21 -1.81 20.67 2.63
CA GLN A 21 -0.40 20.72 2.24
C GLN A 21 0.15 22.16 2.22
N GLN A 22 -0.65 23.12 1.74
CA GLN A 22 -0.26 24.54 1.70
C GLN A 22 -0.22 25.19 3.08
N VAL A 23 -1.16 24.86 3.97
CA VAL A 23 -1.26 25.46 5.32
C VAL A 23 -0.22 24.87 6.27
N ASN A 24 0.10 23.59 6.11
CA ASN A 24 1.03 22.87 6.98
C ASN A 24 1.95 21.98 6.13
N PRO A 25 2.96 22.57 5.46
CA PRO A 25 3.94 21.83 4.69
C PRO A 25 4.79 20.93 5.60
N LEU A 26 5.42 19.90 5.02
CA LEU A 26 6.40 19.06 5.71
C LEU A 26 7.59 19.90 6.21
N GLU A 27 8.22 19.45 7.31
CA GLU A 27 9.39 20.12 7.88
C GLU A 27 10.62 20.04 6.96
N ASP A 28 10.84 18.88 6.33
CA ASP A 28 11.90 18.67 5.34
C ASP A 28 11.35 18.83 3.90
N PRO A 29 11.86 19.80 3.11
CA PRO A 29 11.46 19.99 1.71
C PRO A 29 11.73 18.81 0.78
N PHE A 30 12.62 17.89 1.13
CA PHE A 30 12.94 16.71 0.33
C PHE A 30 12.19 15.45 0.76
N GLU A 31 11.46 15.50 1.88
CA GLU A 31 10.66 14.38 2.33
C GLU A 31 9.43 14.19 1.41
N PRO A 32 9.18 12.97 0.90
CA PRO A 32 8.05 12.74 0.03
C PRO A 32 6.74 12.71 0.82
N GLU A 33 5.70 13.36 0.28
CA GLU A 33 4.37 13.25 0.87
C GLU A 33 3.75 11.87 0.59
N THR A 34 3.44 11.15 1.65
CA THR A 34 2.81 9.83 1.54
C THR A 34 1.29 9.95 1.46
N ILE A 35 0.70 9.45 0.37
CA ILE A 35 -0.75 9.42 0.15
C ILE A 35 -1.20 7.97 -0.02
N LEU A 36 -2.15 7.53 0.81
CA LEU A 36 -2.70 6.19 0.72
C LEU A 36 -3.77 6.09 -0.37
N ILE A 37 -3.62 5.11 -1.26
CA ILE A 37 -4.50 4.88 -2.41
C ILE A 37 -5.06 3.46 -2.43
N GLN A 38 -6.22 3.29 -3.05
CA GLN A 38 -6.83 1.97 -3.25
C GLN A 38 -6.55 1.39 -4.63
N SER A 39 -6.29 2.23 -5.63
CA SER A 39 -6.08 1.82 -7.00
C SER A 39 -5.09 2.74 -7.70
N GLN A 40 -4.44 2.22 -8.74
CA GLN A 40 -3.50 3.00 -9.55
C GLN A 40 -4.20 4.16 -10.27
N GLY A 41 -5.46 3.95 -10.71
CA GLY A 41 -6.25 5.00 -11.34
C GLY A 41 -6.51 6.18 -10.39
N MET A 42 -6.70 5.91 -9.10
CA MET A 42 -6.86 6.95 -8.09
C MET A 42 -5.56 7.75 -7.89
N ALA A 43 -4.39 7.10 -7.90
CA ALA A 43 -3.11 7.81 -7.86
C ALA A 43 -2.96 8.74 -9.06
N GLN A 44 -3.19 8.24 -10.27
CA GLN A 44 -3.08 9.06 -11.49
C GLN A 44 -4.05 10.24 -11.49
N TRP A 45 -5.30 10.00 -11.08
CA TRP A 45 -6.30 11.06 -10.97
C TRP A 45 -5.89 12.11 -9.92
N LEU A 46 -5.44 11.71 -8.73
CA LEU A 46 -4.95 12.64 -7.70
C LEU A 46 -3.74 13.44 -8.19
N GLN A 47 -2.81 12.81 -8.89
CA GLN A 47 -1.64 13.48 -9.47
C GLN A 47 -2.05 14.61 -10.40
N MET A 48 -3.03 14.35 -11.29
CA MET A 48 -3.57 15.38 -12.19
C MET A 48 -4.29 16.49 -11.42
N GLN A 49 -5.14 16.14 -10.46
CA GLN A 49 -5.88 17.13 -9.66
C GLN A 49 -4.94 18.03 -8.84
N ILE A 50 -3.91 17.47 -8.21
CA ILE A 50 -2.91 18.25 -7.47
C ILE A 50 -2.15 19.15 -8.43
N ALA A 51 -1.72 18.64 -9.60
CA ALA A 51 -1.02 19.45 -10.60
C ALA A 51 -1.91 20.58 -11.17
N GLU A 52 -3.20 20.35 -11.37
CA GLU A 52 -4.15 21.38 -11.81
C GLU A 52 -4.34 22.49 -10.75
N LEU A 53 -4.37 22.13 -9.46
CA LEU A 53 -4.60 23.07 -8.36
C LEU A 53 -3.33 23.83 -7.92
N ASN A 54 -2.18 23.16 -7.92
CA ASN A 54 -0.89 23.71 -7.48
C ASN A 54 0.05 24.11 -8.65
N GLY A 55 -0.33 23.83 -9.89
CA GLY A 55 0.49 24.03 -11.09
C GLY A 55 1.54 22.93 -11.34
N VAL A 56 1.91 22.17 -10.30
CA VAL A 56 2.85 21.05 -10.37
C VAL A 56 2.51 20.00 -9.31
N MET A 57 2.83 18.74 -9.59
CA MET A 57 2.86 17.65 -8.61
C MET A 57 4.24 17.02 -8.64
N GLY A 58 4.84 16.80 -7.48
CA GLY A 58 6.14 16.17 -7.35
C GLY A 58 6.37 15.66 -5.94
N ASN A 59 7.29 14.72 -5.80
CA ASN A 59 7.72 14.13 -4.53
C ASN A 59 6.55 13.60 -3.66
N CYS A 60 5.59 12.91 -4.29
CA CYS A 60 4.52 12.19 -3.58
C CYS A 60 4.69 10.68 -3.74
N ASP A 61 4.61 9.96 -2.63
CA ASP A 61 4.58 8.50 -2.58
C ASP A 61 3.15 8.00 -2.47
N PHE A 62 2.68 7.30 -3.50
CA PHE A 62 1.36 6.67 -3.49
C PHE A 62 1.46 5.22 -3.02
N LEU A 63 0.95 4.96 -1.83
CA LEU A 63 1.06 3.64 -1.20
C LEU A 63 -0.29 2.97 -1.02
N TYR A 64 -0.34 1.65 -1.18
CA TYR A 64 -1.49 0.89 -0.73
C TYR A 64 -1.52 0.81 0.80
N PRO A 65 -2.71 0.73 1.43
CA PRO A 65 -2.84 0.58 2.88
C PRO A 65 -2.01 -0.57 3.44
N THR A 66 -1.96 -1.71 2.75
CA THR A 66 -1.20 -2.89 3.18
C THR A 66 0.30 -2.63 3.20
N THR A 67 0.82 -1.98 2.15
CA THR A 67 2.24 -1.61 2.05
C THR A 67 2.62 -0.61 3.13
N PHE A 68 1.78 0.40 3.35
CA PHE A 68 1.98 1.38 4.41
C PHE A 68 2.01 0.72 5.78
N LEU A 69 1.03 -0.15 6.08
CA LEU A 69 0.99 -0.87 7.35
C LEU A 69 2.26 -1.71 7.58
N TRP A 70 2.77 -2.40 6.55
CA TRP A 70 4.02 -3.16 6.67
C TRP A 70 5.23 -2.27 6.96
N GLN A 71 5.32 -1.11 6.32
CA GLN A 71 6.35 -0.12 6.61
C GLN A 71 6.27 0.36 8.07
N GLN A 72 5.07 0.66 8.58
CA GLN A 72 4.88 1.07 9.98
C GLN A 72 5.23 -0.06 10.95
N TYR A 73 4.85 -1.32 10.66
CA TYR A 73 5.23 -2.47 11.49
C TYR A 73 6.75 -2.61 11.61
N ARG A 74 7.48 -2.38 10.54
CA ARG A 74 8.95 -2.45 10.51
C ARG A 74 9.65 -1.34 11.29
N LEU A 75 9.02 -0.18 11.43
CA LEU A 75 9.51 0.87 12.32
C LEU A 75 9.38 0.48 13.79
N LEU A 76 8.35 -0.31 14.13
CA LEU A 76 8.09 -0.79 15.49
C LEU A 76 8.85 -2.09 15.82
N PHE A 77 9.04 -2.95 14.83
CA PHE A 77 9.65 -4.28 14.92
C PHE A 77 10.73 -4.45 13.84
N PRO A 78 11.95 -3.92 14.07
CA PRO A 78 13.04 -3.92 13.08
C PRO A 78 13.52 -5.32 12.67
N GLU A 79 13.22 -6.35 13.45
CA GLU A 79 13.53 -7.75 13.18
C GLU A 79 12.71 -8.34 12.02
N LEU A 80 11.61 -7.69 11.61
CA LEU A 80 10.76 -8.17 10.54
C LEU A 80 11.45 -8.08 9.16
N PRO A 81 11.17 -9.01 8.25
CA PRO A 81 11.79 -9.04 6.92
C PRO A 81 11.40 -7.83 6.05
N LYS A 82 12.27 -7.53 5.08
CA LYS A 82 12.07 -6.36 4.20
C LYS A 82 10.78 -6.45 3.39
N GLU A 83 10.48 -7.63 2.89
CA GLU A 83 9.30 -7.91 2.10
C GLU A 83 8.17 -8.42 2.99
N ASN A 84 6.95 -8.11 2.59
CA ASN A 84 5.78 -8.59 3.29
C ASN A 84 5.56 -10.07 2.95
N ILE A 85 5.79 -10.94 3.94
CA ILE A 85 5.63 -12.40 3.82
C ILE A 85 4.17 -12.81 3.55
N PHE A 86 3.21 -11.91 3.77
CA PHE A 86 1.79 -12.11 3.51
C PHE A 86 1.32 -11.52 2.17
N GLU A 87 2.24 -11.07 1.30
CA GLU A 87 1.86 -10.76 -0.07
C GLU A 87 1.43 -12.01 -0.82
N ARG A 88 0.48 -11.84 -1.75
CA ARG A 88 -0.12 -12.97 -2.49
C ARG A 88 0.92 -13.87 -3.14
N SER A 89 1.94 -13.30 -3.76
CA SER A 89 3.04 -14.04 -4.39
C SER A 89 3.79 -14.92 -3.39
N SER A 90 4.11 -14.37 -2.22
CA SER A 90 4.82 -15.07 -1.14
C SER A 90 3.95 -16.15 -0.50
N LEU A 91 2.66 -15.86 -0.28
CA LEU A 91 1.70 -16.81 0.27
C LEU A 91 1.47 -17.99 -0.66
N VAL A 92 1.34 -17.77 -1.97
CA VAL A 92 1.15 -18.86 -2.93
C VAL A 92 2.30 -19.87 -2.83
N LEU A 93 3.56 -19.40 -2.76
CA LEU A 93 4.73 -20.27 -2.61
C LEU A 93 4.74 -21.01 -1.26
N ALA A 94 4.46 -20.29 -0.17
CA ALA A 94 4.39 -20.88 1.18
C ALA A 94 3.27 -21.94 1.28
N ASP A 95 2.10 -21.64 0.72
CA ASP A 95 0.95 -22.53 0.67
C ASP A 95 1.28 -23.79 -0.11
N TYR A 96 1.94 -23.69 -1.27
CA TYR A 96 2.36 -24.87 -2.02
C TYR A 96 3.30 -25.77 -1.21
N ALA A 97 4.25 -25.19 -0.47
CA ALA A 97 5.17 -25.96 0.37
C ALA A 97 4.43 -26.68 1.50
N VAL A 98 3.54 -25.98 2.20
CA VAL A 98 2.75 -26.54 3.31
C VAL A 98 1.76 -27.60 2.82
N ILE A 99 1.09 -27.36 1.68
CA ILE A 99 0.17 -28.32 1.06
C ILE A 99 0.94 -29.58 0.62
N ALA A 100 2.14 -29.45 0.04
CA ALA A 100 2.94 -30.60 -0.34
C ALA A 100 3.32 -31.48 0.88
N GLU A 101 3.74 -30.85 1.98
CA GLU A 101 4.06 -31.55 3.23
C GLU A 101 2.84 -32.24 3.87
N LEU A 102 1.67 -31.58 3.82
CA LEU A 102 0.41 -32.16 4.28
C LEU A 102 -0.04 -33.34 3.40
N LEU A 103 0.11 -33.24 2.08
CA LEU A 103 -0.23 -34.33 1.17
C LEU A 103 0.67 -35.56 1.37
N ASP A 104 1.94 -35.35 1.71
CA ASP A 104 2.86 -36.42 2.09
C ASP A 104 2.46 -37.09 3.42
N THR A 105 1.97 -36.30 4.36
CA THR A 105 1.53 -36.77 5.69
C THR A 105 0.22 -37.55 5.63
N ILE A 106 -0.71 -37.16 4.74
CA ILE A 106 -2.06 -37.74 4.63
C ILE A 106 -2.12 -38.89 3.58
N GLY A 107 -1.04 -39.13 2.83
CA GLY A 107 -0.93 -40.25 1.89
C GLY A 107 -1.81 -40.13 0.64
N VAL A 108 -2.23 -38.91 0.27
CA VAL A 108 -3.10 -38.66 -0.88
C VAL A 108 -2.27 -38.57 -2.16
N CYS A 109 -2.06 -39.71 -2.82
CA CYS A 109 -1.26 -39.81 -4.05
C CYS A 109 -1.83 -39.04 -5.28
N SER A 110 -3.13 -38.71 -5.31
CA SER A 110 -3.76 -38.12 -6.50
C SER A 110 -3.43 -36.65 -6.74
N ALA A 111 -3.16 -35.88 -5.68
CA ALA A 111 -2.86 -34.45 -5.78
C ALA A 111 -1.38 -34.18 -6.11
N LYS A 112 -0.49 -35.16 -5.88
CA LYS A 112 0.96 -35.04 -6.12
C LYS A 112 1.33 -34.82 -7.60
N ALA A 113 0.45 -35.21 -8.53
CA ALA A 113 0.66 -35.08 -9.96
C ALA A 113 0.33 -33.68 -10.52
N LEU A 114 -0.46 -32.87 -9.80
CA LEU A 114 -0.91 -31.54 -10.23
C LEU A 114 0.06 -30.40 -9.86
N PHE A 115 1.05 -30.67 -9.00
CA PHE A 115 1.99 -29.69 -8.47
C PHE A 115 3.44 -29.91 -8.92
N ARG A 116 3.64 -30.59 -10.06
CA ARG A 116 4.94 -30.72 -10.75
C ARG A 116 5.09 -29.69 -11.85
#